data_AF-A0A1W4XBA5-F1
#
_entry.id   AF-A0A1W4XBA5-F1
#
_cell.length_a   1.000
_cell.length_b   1.000
_cell.length_c   1.000
_cell.angle_alpha   90.00
_cell.angle_beta   90.00
_cell.angle_gamma   90.00
#
_symmetry.space_group_name_H-M   'P 1'
#
loop_
_entity.id
_entity.type
_entity.pdbx_description
1 polymer ?
#
loop_
_entity_poly.entity_id
_entity_poly.type
_entity_poly.pdbx_seq_one_letter_code
_entity_poly.pdbx_strand_id
1 'polypeptide(L)'
;MNKDLSTTRKQQVYADAIATEDRLRMKWFKRNEQRLVEYAEQALPKKVTEEEKEKMISDRQERYQNVERKVRPRFSEGGEVPLIDPDAVYNVMRPVNPEVKSLLYAGTEKNGRKNYLHERVKILPENKYYFQECVNWTYGWKMWNHGKENPMIRYGRCRIIEESFYRKNNVGRDPDWYREPSKLSPTTCGF
;
A
#
# COMPACT_ATOMS: atom_id res chain seq x y z
N MET A 1 20.08 32.71 -36.06
CA MET A 1 18.71 32.46 -35.56
C MET A 1 18.08 31.37 -36.41
N ASN A 2 18.10 30.09 -36.00
CA ASN A 2 17.53 28.96 -36.75
C ASN A 2 17.22 27.77 -35.79
N LYS A 3 16.73 28.05 -34.57
CA LYS A 3 16.43 27.00 -33.57
C LYS A 3 14.94 26.66 -33.44
N ASP A 4 14.04 27.44 -34.06
CA ASP A 4 12.61 27.35 -33.76
C ASP A 4 11.77 26.67 -34.84
N LEU A 5 12.25 26.58 -36.09
CA LEU A 5 11.52 25.94 -37.20
C LEU A 5 11.26 24.44 -36.98
N SER A 6 12.21 23.74 -36.35
CA SER A 6 12.08 22.31 -36.00
C SER A 6 11.03 22.09 -34.90
N THR A 7 10.96 22.99 -33.93
CA THR A 7 10.01 22.94 -32.82
C THR A 7 8.59 23.21 -33.30
N THR A 8 8.39 24.24 -34.15
CA THR A 8 7.09 24.55 -34.75
C THR A 8 6.58 23.41 -35.63
N ARG A 9 7.45 22.78 -36.43
CA ARG A 9 7.08 21.62 -37.26
C ARG A 9 6.64 20.43 -36.42
N LYS A 10 7.31 20.16 -35.29
CA LYS A 10 6.91 19.09 -34.37
C LYS A 10 5.54 19.37 -33.74
N GLN A 11 5.28 20.62 -33.36
CA GLN A 11 3.97 21.03 -32.82
C GLN A 11 2.84 20.85 -33.83
N GLN A 12 3.08 21.17 -35.12
CA GLN A 12 2.11 20.96 -36.19
C GLN A 12 1.78 19.48 -36.38
N VAL A 13 2.78 18.59 -36.33
CA VAL A 13 2.54 17.13 -36.42
C VAL A 13 1.64 16.62 -35.30
N TYR A 14 1.81 17.11 -34.06
CA TYR A 14 0.92 16.75 -32.96
C TYR A 14 -0.48 17.33 -33.14
N ALA A 15 -0.60 18.57 -33.61
CA ALA A 15 -1.90 19.17 -33.90
C ALA A 15 -2.67 18.38 -34.97
N ASP A 16 -1.99 17.96 -36.04
CA ASP A 16 -2.58 17.14 -37.10
C ASP A 16 -2.97 15.74 -36.61
N ALA A 17 -2.15 15.14 -35.74
CA ALA A 17 -2.46 13.85 -35.12
C ALA A 17 -3.72 13.93 -34.25
N ILE A 18 -3.86 15.00 -33.45
CA ILE A 18 -5.06 15.24 -32.63
C ILE A 18 -6.28 15.46 -33.52
N ALA A 19 -6.18 16.31 -34.54
CA ALA A 19 -7.29 16.60 -35.45
C ALA A 19 -7.76 15.35 -36.23
N THR A 20 -6.83 14.48 -36.61
CA THR A 20 -7.17 13.21 -37.28
C THR A 20 -7.82 12.22 -36.32
N GLU A 21 -7.33 12.12 -35.08
CA GLU A 21 -7.96 11.32 -34.03
C GLU A 21 -9.38 11.80 -33.72
N ASP A 22 -9.58 13.10 -33.51
CA ASP A 22 -10.89 13.68 -33.24
C ASP A 22 -11.87 13.43 -34.38
N ARG A 23 -11.43 13.57 -35.63
CA ARG A 23 -12.26 13.24 -36.79
C ARG A 23 -12.67 11.76 -36.81
N LEU A 24 -11.76 10.86 -36.47
CA LEU A 24 -12.04 9.42 -36.39
C LEU A 24 -12.99 9.11 -35.24
N ARG A 25 -12.79 9.71 -34.06
CA ARG A 25 -13.68 9.59 -32.89
C ARG A 25 -15.08 10.07 -33.21
N MET A 26 -15.22 11.23 -33.86
CA MET A 26 -16.53 11.76 -34.26
C MET A 26 -17.20 10.88 -35.31
N LYS A 27 -16.44 10.35 -36.28
CA LYS A 27 -16.99 9.40 -37.27
C LYS A 27 -17.45 8.10 -36.62
N TRP A 28 -16.69 7.58 -35.67
CA TRP A 28 -17.05 6.40 -34.90
C TRP A 28 -18.29 6.67 -34.03
N PHE A 29 -18.33 7.81 -33.35
CA PHE A 29 -19.46 8.20 -32.50
C PHE A 29 -20.75 8.28 -33.30
N LYS A 30 -20.74 8.98 -34.45
CA LYS A 30 -21.90 9.04 -35.36
C LYS A 30 -22.36 7.67 -35.84
N ARG A 31 -21.43 6.75 -36.13
CA ARG A 31 -21.76 5.38 -36.55
C ARG A 31 -22.39 4.57 -35.41
N ASN A 32 -21.98 4.84 -34.17
CA ASN A 32 -22.34 4.05 -33.00
C ASN A 32 -23.32 4.77 -32.06
N GLU A 33 -23.91 5.88 -32.50
CA GLU A 33 -24.76 6.76 -31.69
C GLU A 33 -25.96 5.99 -31.15
N GLN A 34 -26.70 5.30 -32.02
CA GLN A 34 -27.87 4.50 -31.64
C GLN A 34 -27.53 3.45 -30.59
N ARG A 35 -26.41 2.73 -30.78
CA ARG A 35 -25.92 1.73 -29.82
C ARG A 35 -25.57 2.36 -28.46
N LEU A 36 -25.02 3.57 -28.45
CA LEU A 36 -24.69 4.28 -27.21
C LEU A 36 -25.95 4.77 -26.50
N VAL A 37 -26.96 5.23 -27.24
CA VAL A 37 -28.28 5.60 -26.71
C VAL A 37 -28.96 4.38 -26.10
N GLU A 38 -29.01 3.26 -26.81
CA GLU A 38 -29.56 1.99 -26.30
C GLU A 38 -28.85 1.54 -25.01
N TYR A 39 -27.52 1.65 -24.95
CA TYR A 39 -26.74 1.32 -23.75
C TYR A 39 -26.98 2.31 -22.60
N ALA A 40 -27.20 3.59 -22.88
CA ALA A 40 -27.50 4.61 -21.89
C ALA A 40 -28.93 4.49 -21.33
N GLU A 41 -29.88 4.12 -22.19
CA GLU A 41 -31.27 3.85 -21.85
C GLU A 41 -31.44 2.49 -21.16
N GLN A 42 -30.49 1.58 -21.35
CA GLN A 42 -30.46 0.31 -20.62
C GLN A 42 -30.43 0.57 -19.12
N ALA A 43 -31.50 0.19 -18.43
CA ALA A 43 -31.60 0.35 -16.99
C ALA A 43 -30.42 -0.36 -16.31
N LEU A 44 -29.63 0.39 -15.55
CA LEU A 44 -28.55 -0.18 -14.75
C LEU A 44 -29.12 -1.31 -13.87
N PRO A 45 -28.51 -2.50 -13.86
CA PRO A 45 -29.07 -3.68 -13.19
C PRO A 45 -29.15 -3.52 -11.66
N LYS A 46 -28.47 -2.51 -11.10
CA LYS A 46 -28.54 -2.15 -9.68
C LYS A 46 -28.79 -0.65 -9.56
N LYS A 47 -30.03 -0.29 -9.22
CA LYS A 47 -30.33 1.02 -8.64
C LYS A 47 -30.00 0.94 -7.16
N VAL A 48 -29.00 1.69 -6.71
CA VAL A 48 -28.72 1.86 -5.29
C VAL A 48 -29.94 2.55 -4.67
N THR A 49 -30.54 1.91 -3.66
CA THR A 49 -31.68 2.47 -2.94
C THR A 49 -31.27 3.75 -2.22
N GLU A 50 -32.20 4.70 -2.04
CA GLU A 50 -31.88 5.94 -1.32
C GLU A 50 -31.41 5.65 0.11
N GLU A 51 -31.95 4.62 0.76
CA GLU A 51 -31.52 4.14 2.07
C GLU A 51 -30.05 3.70 2.10
N GLU A 52 -29.56 3.01 1.07
CA GLU A 52 -28.15 2.62 0.96
C GLU A 52 -27.23 3.83 0.77
N LYS A 53 -27.69 4.85 0.03
CA LYS A 53 -26.94 6.09 -0.15
C LYS A 53 -26.86 6.87 1.17
N GLU A 54 -27.98 7.00 1.87
CA GLU A 54 -28.04 7.66 3.17
C GLU A 54 -27.17 6.95 4.21
N LYS A 55 -27.20 5.61 4.25
CA LYS A 55 -26.28 4.80 5.08
C LYS A 55 -24.82 5.07 4.72
N MET A 56 -24.47 5.09 3.43
CA MET A 56 -23.09 5.35 3.00
C MET A 56 -22.63 6.77 3.38
N ILE A 57 -23.52 7.76 3.27
CA ILE A 57 -23.24 9.15 3.67
C ILE A 57 -23.05 9.21 5.19
N SER A 58 -23.92 8.57 5.95
CA SER A 58 -23.85 8.50 7.41
C SER A 58 -22.56 7.83 7.90
N ASP A 59 -22.22 6.65 7.37
CA ASP A 59 -20.96 5.94 7.65
C ASP A 59 -19.75 6.82 7.36
N ARG A 60 -19.79 7.58 6.26
CA ARG A 60 -18.70 8.49 5.88
C ARG A 60 -18.60 9.67 6.86
N GLN A 61 -19.72 10.27 7.24
CA GLN A 61 -19.73 11.35 8.22
C GLN A 61 -19.20 10.86 9.57
N GLU A 62 -19.64 9.69 10.02
CA GLU A 62 -19.18 9.07 11.26
C GLU A 62 -17.66 8.84 11.23
N ARG A 63 -17.15 8.15 10.20
CA ARG A 63 -15.73 7.76 10.10
C ARG A 63 -14.75 8.92 9.91
N TYR A 64 -15.17 10.03 9.31
CA TYR A 64 -14.23 11.08 8.88
C TYR A 64 -14.51 12.46 9.46
N GLN A 65 -15.77 12.80 9.69
CA GLN A 65 -16.18 14.12 10.19
C GLN A 65 -16.37 14.09 11.71
N ASN A 66 -17.08 13.07 12.21
CA ASN A 66 -17.41 12.95 13.63
C ASN A 66 -16.34 12.23 14.45
N VAL A 67 -15.37 11.58 13.81
CA VAL A 67 -14.20 11.05 14.53
C VAL A 67 -13.49 12.21 15.22
N GLU A 68 -13.41 12.13 16.55
CA GLU A 68 -12.54 12.98 17.36
C GLU A 68 -11.11 12.87 16.84
N ARG A 69 -10.72 13.84 16.02
CA ARG A 69 -9.35 13.94 15.53
C ARG A 69 -8.50 14.32 16.72
N LYS A 70 -7.85 13.33 17.34
CA LYS A 70 -6.77 13.58 18.29
C LYS A 70 -5.81 14.53 17.59
N VAL A 71 -5.70 15.75 18.11
CA VAL A 71 -4.71 16.71 17.64
C VAL A 71 -3.38 15.97 17.72
N ARG A 72 -2.75 15.72 16.56
CA ARG A 72 -1.39 15.18 16.58
C ARG A 72 -0.63 16.13 17.49
N PRO A 73 -0.02 15.65 18.58
CA PRO A 73 0.77 16.54 19.41
C PRO A 73 1.78 17.18 18.46
N ARG A 74 1.59 18.47 18.17
CA ARG A 74 2.67 19.30 17.67
C ARG A 74 3.73 19.09 18.73
N PHE A 75 4.92 18.63 18.34
CA PHE A 75 6.06 18.50 19.25
C PHE A 75 6.07 19.76 20.11
N SER A 76 5.59 19.64 21.34
CA SER A 76 5.36 20.79 22.18
C SER A 76 6.75 21.27 22.51
N GLU A 77 7.07 22.50 22.15
CA GLU A 77 8.38 23.11 22.46
C GLU A 77 8.65 23.12 23.98
N GLY A 78 7.64 22.83 24.82
CA GLY A 78 7.73 22.60 26.26
C GLY A 78 7.31 21.20 26.73
N GLY A 79 7.32 20.18 25.87
CA GLY A 79 7.16 18.79 26.31
C GLY A 79 8.42 18.36 27.05
N GLU A 80 8.29 17.72 28.21
CA GLU A 80 9.41 17.12 28.90
C GLU A 80 10.24 16.32 27.90
N VAL A 81 11.50 16.70 27.73
CA VAL A 81 12.45 15.95 26.91
C VAL A 81 12.35 14.51 27.42
N PRO A 82 12.05 13.53 26.55
CA PRO A 82 11.90 12.15 27.00
C PRO A 82 13.15 11.82 27.81
N LEU A 83 12.96 11.27 29.02
CA LEU A 83 14.07 10.94 29.91
C LEU A 83 14.99 9.96 29.19
N ILE A 84 16.01 10.49 28.52
CA ILE A 84 17.04 9.70 27.86
C ILE A 84 17.91 9.22 29.00
N ASP A 85 18.01 7.90 29.14
CA ASP A 85 18.95 7.29 30.05
C ASP A 85 20.33 7.91 29.81
N PRO A 86 21.01 8.48 30.82
CA PRO A 86 22.35 9.04 30.65
C PRO A 86 23.32 8.05 29.99
N ASP A 87 23.08 6.76 30.18
CA ASP A 87 23.86 5.69 29.60
C ASP A 87 23.69 5.56 28.08
N ALA A 88 22.61 6.09 27.50
CA ALA A 88 22.34 6.05 26.07
C ALA A 88 23.39 6.82 25.23
N VAL A 89 24.13 7.74 25.85
CA VAL A 89 25.22 8.48 25.20
C VAL A 89 26.45 7.59 24.99
N TYR A 90 26.67 6.63 25.89
CA TYR A 90 27.88 5.81 25.92
C TYR A 90 27.64 4.39 25.44
N ASN A 91 26.41 3.88 25.56
CA ASN A 91 26.05 2.52 25.24
C ASN A 91 25.02 2.45 24.11
N VAL A 92 25.25 1.50 23.21
CA VAL A 92 24.38 1.22 22.06
C VAL A 92 23.10 0.49 22.49
N MET A 93 23.22 -0.39 23.49
CA MET A 93 22.13 -1.24 23.99
C MET A 93 21.73 -0.85 25.40
N ARG A 94 20.44 -1.03 25.70
CA ARG A 94 19.89 -0.94 27.06
C ARG A 94 20.45 -2.05 27.95
N PRO A 95 20.53 -1.83 29.27
CA PRO A 95 20.95 -2.84 30.22
C PRO A 95 20.06 -4.08 30.12
N VAL A 96 20.69 -5.25 30.15
CA VAL A 96 19.97 -6.53 30.05
C VAL A 96 19.44 -6.93 31.41
N ASN A 97 18.21 -7.44 31.44
CA ASN A 97 17.61 -7.98 32.67
C ASN A 97 18.56 -9.03 33.31
N PRO A 98 18.84 -8.93 34.63
CA PRO A 98 19.74 -9.85 35.32
C PRO A 98 19.37 -11.32 35.16
N GLU A 99 18.07 -11.66 35.07
CA GLU A 99 17.61 -13.03 34.85
C GLU A 99 18.10 -13.56 33.50
N VAL A 100 17.91 -12.79 32.44
CA VAL A 100 18.40 -13.15 31.09
C VAL A 100 19.93 -13.19 31.08
N LYS A 101 20.59 -12.24 31.76
CA LYS A 101 22.06 -12.21 31.87
C LYS A 101 22.60 -13.43 32.61
N SER A 102 21.89 -13.95 33.60
CA SER A 102 22.31 -15.14 34.35
C SER A 102 22.39 -16.40 33.46
N LEU A 103 21.59 -16.47 32.39
CA LEU A 103 21.62 -17.58 31.43
C LEU A 103 22.97 -17.74 30.73
N LEU A 104 23.76 -16.66 30.61
CA LEU A 104 25.13 -16.75 30.08
C LEU A 104 26.02 -17.66 30.93
N TYR A 105 25.76 -17.74 32.24
CA TYR A 105 26.57 -18.45 33.22
C TYR A 105 25.94 -19.74 33.73
N ALA A 106 24.70 -20.04 33.35
CA ALA A 106 23.89 -21.14 33.90
C ALA A 106 24.22 -22.55 33.34
N GLY A 107 25.30 -22.76 32.58
CA GLY A 107 25.64 -24.07 32.02
C GLY A 107 26.98 -24.15 31.30
N THR A 108 27.26 -25.28 30.62
CA THR A 108 28.45 -25.45 29.77
C THR A 108 28.49 -24.36 28.70
N GLU A 109 29.67 -23.82 28.38
CA GLU A 109 29.89 -22.58 27.61
C GLU A 109 29.04 -22.45 26.33
N LYS A 110 28.78 -23.56 25.63
CA LYS A 110 27.99 -23.58 24.38
C LYS A 110 26.48 -23.41 24.60
N ASN A 111 25.93 -23.90 25.71
CA ASN A 111 24.48 -23.88 25.97
C ASN A 111 24.02 -22.55 26.56
N GLY A 112 24.82 -21.95 27.46
CA GLY A 112 24.46 -20.68 28.10
C GLY A 112 24.31 -19.53 27.09
N ARG A 113 25.27 -19.39 26.19
CA ARG A 113 25.21 -18.36 25.12
C ARG A 113 24.02 -18.58 24.18
N LYS A 114 23.73 -19.82 23.82
CA LYS A 114 22.59 -20.14 22.94
C LYS A 114 21.26 -19.78 23.61
N ASN A 115 21.10 -20.14 24.88
CA ASN A 115 19.90 -19.84 25.65
C ASN A 115 19.72 -18.32 25.84
N TYR A 116 20.81 -17.61 26.17
CA TYR A 116 20.81 -16.15 26.26
C TYR A 116 20.35 -15.49 24.97
N LEU A 117 20.93 -15.87 23.83
CA LEU A 117 20.55 -15.31 22.53
C LEU A 117 19.11 -15.64 22.16
N HIS A 118 18.65 -16.86 22.47
CA HIS A 118 17.28 -17.28 22.20
C HIS A 118 16.26 -16.44 22.96
N GLU A 119 16.47 -16.21 24.27
CA GLU A 119 15.59 -15.35 25.06
C GLU A 119 15.69 -13.89 24.62
N ARG A 120 16.92 -13.41 24.35
CA ARG A 120 17.14 -12.01 23.98
C ARG A 120 16.57 -11.64 22.62
N VAL A 121 16.43 -12.58 21.68
CA VAL A 121 15.80 -12.34 20.37
C VAL A 121 14.29 -12.10 20.48
N LYS A 122 13.61 -12.64 21.50
CA LYS A 122 12.17 -12.44 21.72
C LYS A 122 11.83 -10.99 22.06
N ILE A 123 12.79 -10.22 22.56
CA ILE A 123 12.63 -8.80 22.90
C ILE A 123 12.72 -7.96 21.62
N LEU A 124 11.72 -7.09 21.42
CA LEU A 124 11.69 -6.13 20.31
C LEU A 124 12.96 -5.25 20.29
N PRO A 125 13.50 -4.92 19.11
CA PRO A 125 14.68 -4.07 18.98
C PRO A 125 14.56 -2.74 19.73
N GLU A 126 13.39 -2.11 19.74
CA GLU A 126 13.09 -0.86 20.43
C GLU A 126 13.30 -0.90 21.95
N ASN A 127 13.12 -2.07 22.55
CA ASN A 127 13.31 -2.29 23.99
C ASN A 127 14.73 -2.75 24.30
N LYS A 128 15.54 -3.03 23.28
CA LYS A 128 16.91 -3.54 23.40
C LYS A 128 17.96 -2.47 23.10
N TYR A 129 17.66 -1.58 22.17
CA TYR A 129 18.53 -0.50 21.73
C TYR A 129 17.95 0.85 22.13
N TYR A 130 18.82 1.83 22.34
CA TYR A 130 18.37 3.21 22.56
C TYR A 130 17.92 3.84 21.24
N PHE A 131 18.67 3.57 20.17
CA PHE A 131 18.46 4.16 18.84
C PHE A 131 18.35 3.08 17.76
N GLN A 132 17.99 3.52 16.56
CA GLN A 132 17.96 2.68 15.37
C GLN A 132 19.38 2.50 14.85
N GLU A 133 19.99 1.35 15.14
CA GLU A 133 21.35 1.05 14.70
C GLU A 133 21.44 0.64 13.22
N CYS A 134 20.31 0.30 12.61
CA CYS A 134 20.26 -0.23 11.25
C CYS A 134 19.17 0.50 10.44
N VAL A 135 19.47 0.78 9.17
CA VAL A 135 18.54 1.41 8.21
C VAL A 135 17.27 0.58 7.95
N ASN A 136 17.32 -0.73 8.16
CA ASN A 136 16.14 -1.58 8.06
C ASN A 136 15.14 -1.38 9.22
N TRP A 137 15.55 -0.75 10.32
CA TRP A 137 14.69 -0.43 11.47
C TRP A 137 14.06 0.96 11.35
N THR A 138 14.48 1.78 10.39
CA THR A 138 13.85 3.07 10.11
C THR A 138 12.34 2.91 9.88
N TYR A 139 11.95 1.83 9.20
CA TYR A 139 10.56 1.45 9.02
C TYR A 139 10.10 0.54 10.15
N GLY A 140 9.00 0.91 10.82
CA GLY A 140 8.36 0.09 11.85
C GLY A 140 8.82 0.35 13.28
N TRP A 141 9.82 1.22 13.51
CA TRP A 141 10.21 1.62 14.87
C TRP A 141 9.09 2.34 15.61
N LYS A 142 8.81 1.89 16.82
CA LYS A 142 7.70 2.27 17.71
C LYS A 142 6.31 2.02 17.12
N MET A 143 6.22 1.21 16.07
CA MET A 143 4.96 0.95 15.38
C MET A 143 4.18 -0.24 15.97
N TRP A 144 4.82 -1.10 16.79
CA TRP A 144 4.19 -2.30 17.34
C TRP A 144 2.92 -2.01 18.17
N ASN A 145 2.90 -0.89 18.90
CA ASN A 145 1.72 -0.47 19.66
C ASN A 145 0.55 -0.03 18.77
N HIS A 146 0.84 0.54 17.61
CA HIS A 146 -0.16 0.97 16.62
C HIS A 146 -0.64 -0.18 15.73
N GLY A 147 0.16 -1.24 15.58
CA GLY A 147 -0.18 -2.42 14.78
C GLY A 147 -1.33 -3.25 15.35
N LYS A 148 -1.67 -3.11 16.65
CA LYS A 148 -2.75 -3.86 17.30
C LYS A 148 -4.15 -3.51 16.78
N GLU A 149 -4.31 -2.31 16.22
CA GLU A 149 -5.57 -1.84 15.63
C GLU A 149 -5.82 -2.45 14.25
N ASN A 150 -4.78 -2.98 13.60
CA ASN A 150 -4.93 -3.72 12.35
C ASN A 150 -5.05 -5.21 12.70
N PRO A 151 -6.15 -5.90 12.34
CA PRO A 151 -6.27 -7.32 12.60
C PRO A 151 -5.06 -8.03 12.00
N MET A 152 -4.26 -8.67 12.85
CA MET A 152 -3.09 -9.42 12.41
C MET A 152 -3.60 -10.55 11.52
N ILE A 153 -3.44 -10.39 10.21
CA ILE A 153 -3.86 -11.41 9.27
C ILE A 153 -2.92 -12.58 9.47
N ARG A 154 -3.45 -13.67 10.02
CA ARG A 154 -2.74 -14.90 10.42
C ARG A 154 -1.81 -15.44 9.31
N TYR A 155 -2.12 -15.12 8.04
CA TYR A 155 -1.32 -15.42 6.87
C TYR A 155 -1.11 -14.16 6.00
N GLY A 156 -0.18 -13.29 6.41
CA GLY A 156 0.11 -12.06 5.67
C GLY A 156 0.46 -12.29 4.19
N ARG A 157 1.11 -13.41 3.85
CA ARG A 157 1.36 -13.82 2.47
C ARG A 157 0.08 -14.06 1.67
N CYS A 158 -0.90 -14.76 2.27
CA CYS A 158 -2.19 -15.01 1.61
C CYS A 158 -2.92 -13.71 1.32
N ARG A 159 -2.88 -12.73 2.24
CA ARG A 159 -3.47 -11.40 1.98
C ARG A 159 -2.80 -10.68 0.83
N ILE A 160 -1.46 -10.68 0.79
CA ILE A 160 -0.73 -10.02 -0.29
C ILE A 160 -1.07 -10.70 -1.62
N ILE A 161 -1.15 -12.03 -1.66
CA ILE A 161 -1.57 -12.78 -2.86
C ILE A 161 -3.02 -12.43 -3.24
N GLU A 162 -3.94 -12.40 -2.28
CA GLU A 162 -5.33 -11.99 -2.48
C GLU A 162 -5.46 -10.57 -3.02
N GLU A 163 -4.74 -9.59 -2.45
CA GLU A 163 -4.83 -8.19 -2.86
C GLU A 163 -4.08 -7.89 -4.16
N SER A 164 -2.98 -8.58 -4.44
CA SER A 164 -2.13 -8.33 -5.61
C SER A 164 -2.60 -9.12 -6.83
N PHE A 165 -2.94 -10.40 -6.62
CA PHE A 165 -3.19 -11.35 -7.69
C PHE A 165 -4.69 -11.48 -7.99
N TYR A 166 -5.54 -11.42 -6.98
CA TYR A 166 -6.98 -11.55 -7.14
C TYR A 166 -7.65 -10.19 -7.10
N ARG A 167 -8.59 -9.96 -8.03
CA ARG A 167 -9.39 -8.74 -8.03
C ARG A 167 -10.58 -8.92 -7.09
N LYS A 168 -10.81 -7.92 -6.23
CA LYS A 168 -11.91 -7.93 -5.24
C LYS A 168 -13.31 -7.97 -5.88
N ASN A 169 -13.41 -7.43 -7.09
CA ASN A 169 -14.60 -7.53 -7.94
C ASN A 169 -14.25 -8.45 -9.11
N ASN A 170 -15.10 -9.46 -9.35
CA ASN A 170 -15.04 -10.24 -10.59
C ASN A 170 -15.10 -9.24 -11.76
N VAL A 171 -14.08 -9.23 -12.62
CA VAL A 171 -14.23 -8.65 -13.95
C VAL A 171 -15.46 -9.33 -14.53
N GLY A 172 -16.44 -8.56 -14.98
CA GLY A 172 -17.64 -9.12 -15.61
C GLY A 172 -17.22 -10.17 -16.62
N ARG A 173 -17.94 -11.29 -16.68
CA ARG A 173 -17.64 -12.42 -17.58
C ARG A 173 -17.15 -11.88 -18.91
N ASP A 174 -15.96 -12.31 -19.34
CA ASP A 174 -15.42 -11.86 -20.62
C ASP A 174 -16.50 -12.02 -21.70
N PRO A 175 -16.66 -11.01 -22.58
CA PRO A 175 -17.66 -11.10 -23.63
C PRO A 175 -17.48 -12.38 -24.45
N ASP A 176 -18.57 -12.96 -24.97
CA ASP A 176 -18.54 -14.27 -25.62
C ASP A 176 -17.52 -14.38 -26.77
N TRP A 177 -17.12 -13.26 -27.37
CA TRP A 177 -16.09 -13.19 -28.42
C TRP A 177 -14.64 -13.32 -27.94
N TYR A 178 -14.38 -13.32 -26.63
CA TYR A 178 -13.09 -13.65 -26.01
C TYR A 178 -12.98 -15.12 -25.59
N ARG A 179 -14.00 -15.95 -25.88
CA ARG A 179 -14.07 -17.35 -25.43
C ARG A 179 -13.16 -18.29 -26.21
N GLU A 180 -12.70 -17.90 -27.39
CA GLU A 180 -11.68 -18.65 -28.10
C GLU A 180 -10.34 -18.42 -27.40
N PRO A 181 -9.61 -19.48 -26.97
CA PRO A 181 -8.22 -19.28 -26.56
C PRO A 181 -7.52 -18.56 -27.71
N SER A 182 -6.71 -17.54 -27.39
CA SER A 182 -5.85 -16.92 -28.39
C SER A 182 -5.12 -18.05 -29.11
N LYS A 183 -5.43 -18.25 -30.40
CA LYS A 183 -4.68 -19.18 -31.22
C LYS A 183 -3.25 -18.69 -31.12
N LEU A 184 -2.39 -19.50 -30.50
CA LEU A 184 -0.99 -19.19 -30.26
C LEU A 184 -0.45 -18.57 -31.55
N SER A 185 -0.05 -17.30 -31.52
CA SER A 185 0.51 -16.70 -32.73
C SER A 185 1.76 -17.51 -33.07
N PRO A 186 2.06 -17.76 -34.36
CA PRO A 186 3.14 -18.66 -34.77
C PRO A 186 4.56 -18.16 -34.39
N THR A 187 4.68 -17.11 -33.60
CA THR A 187 5.88 -16.31 -33.37
C THR A 187 6.51 -16.46 -31.99
N THR A 188 6.20 -17.54 -31.25
CA THR A 188 7.02 -17.88 -30.07
C THR A 188 7.55 -19.31 -30.19
N CYS A 189 8.87 -19.39 -30.34
CA CYS A 189 9.65 -20.62 -30.40
C CYS A 189 9.42 -21.44 -29.13
N GLY A 190 9.04 -22.71 -29.30
CA GLY A 190 9.31 -23.72 -28.28
C GLY A 190 10.77 -24.14 -28.40
N PHE A 191 11.54 -23.95 -27.32
CA PHE A 191 12.45 -24.91 -26.69
C PHE A 191 12.87 -24.35 -25.33
#